data_AF-A0A938IQV1-F1
#
_entry.id   AF-A0A938IQV1-F1
#
_cell.length_a   1.000
_cell.length_b   1.000
_cell.length_c   1.000
_cell.angle_alpha   90.00
_cell.angle_beta   90.00
_cell.angle_gamma   90.00
#
_symmetry.space_group_name_H-M   'P 1'
#
loop_
_entity.id
_entity.type
_entity.pdbx_description
1 polymer ?
#
loop_
_entity_poly.entity_id
_entity_poly.type
_entity_poly.pdbx_seq_one_letter_code
_entity_poly.pdbx_strand_id
1 'polypeptide(L)' 'MFGMGIWELLIVFGIILLLFGSSKLPVLMRNLGRSVVEFKEGMNTTDEESPKNIGK' A
#
# COMPACT_ATOMS: atom_id res chain seq x y z
N MET A 1 23.49 12.13 -12.77
CA MET A 1 23.09 12.31 -11.35
C MET A 1 22.12 11.24 -10.83
N PHE A 2 21.90 10.11 -11.52
CA PHE A 2 20.95 9.05 -11.11
C PHE A 2 21.56 7.91 -10.27
N GLY A 3 22.85 8.00 -9.92
CA GLY A 3 23.56 6.91 -9.25
C GLY A 3 23.58 6.97 -7.72
N MET A 4 23.56 8.16 -7.10
CA MET A 4 23.75 8.26 -5.63
C MET A 4 22.48 7.89 -4.85
N GLY A 5 21.31 8.46 -5.19
CA GLY A 5 20.10 8.28 -4.39
C GLY A 5 19.56 6.84 -4.33
N ILE A 6 19.73 6.03 -5.39
CA ILE A 6 19.30 4.63 -5.39
C ILE A 6 20.19 3.78 -4.47
N TRP A 7 21.51 4.04 -4.47
CA TRP A 7 22.45 3.32 -3.63
C TRP A 7 22.24 3.64 -2.15
N GLU A 8 21.96 4.90 -1.80
CA GLU A 8 21.60 5.29 -0.42
C GLU A 8 20.32 4.59 0.04
N LEU A 9 19.28 4.56 -0.80
CA LEU A 9 18.03 3.89 -0.48
C LEU A 9 18.22 2.38 -0.26
N LEU A 10 19.06 1.72 -1.06
CA LEU A 10 19.39 0.30 -0.91
C LEU A 10 20.11 0.01 0.41
N ILE A 11 21.04 0.86 0.83
CA ILE A 11 21.74 0.72 2.11
C ILE A 11 20.75 0.85 3.28
N VAL A 12 19.91 1.88 3.26
CA VAL A 12 18.87 2.10 4.28
C VAL A 12 17.91 0.90 4.33
N PHE A 13 17.45 0.45 3.17
CA PHE A 13 16.57 -0.71 3.05
C PHE A 13 17.24 -1.99 3.56
N GLY A 14 18.54 -2.16 3.33
CA GLY A 14 19.34 -3.26 3.87
C GLY A 14 19.39 -3.25 5.40
N ILE A 15 19.57 -2.09 6.03
CA ILE A 15 19.53 -1.96 7.50
C ILE A 15 18.15 -2.32 8.03
N ILE A 16 17.08 -1.82 7.42
CA ILE A 16 15.71 -2.16 7.79
C ILE A 16 15.48 -3.68 7.65
N LEU A 17 15.95 -4.29 6.57
CA LEU A 17 15.87 -5.74 6.37
C LEU A 17 16.65 -6.53 7.43
N LEU A 18 17.79 -6.04 7.91
CA LEU A 18 18.54 -6.68 8.99
C LEU A 18 17.81 -6.61 10.34
N LEU A 19 17.17 -5.47 10.63
CA LEU A 19 16.43 -5.27 11.88
C LEU A 19 15.11 -6.05 11.92
N PHE A 20 14.35 -5.99 10.83
CA PHE A 20 13.02 -6.60 10.74
C PHE A 20 13.04 -8.01 10.16
N GLY A 21 14.07 -8.37 9.40
CA GLY A 21 14.15 -9.63 8.67
C GLY A 21 13.30 -9.63 7.38
N SER A 22 13.69 -10.47 6.42
CA SER A 22 12.98 -10.64 5.15
C SER A 22 11.58 -11.22 5.29
N SER A 23 11.24 -11.81 6.44
CA SER A 23 9.92 -12.41 6.68
C SER A 23 8.89 -11.42 7.23
N LYS A 24 9.30 -10.39 7.99
CA LYS A 24 8.34 -9.43 8.59
C LYS A 24 7.87 -8.39 7.59
N LEU A 25 8.77 -7.89 6.73
CA LEU A 25 8.47 -6.86 5.73
C LEU A 25 7.32 -7.27 4.77
N PRO A 26 7.33 -8.46 4.14
CA PRO A 26 6.25 -8.90 3.25
C PRO A 26 4.93 -9.11 3.99
N VAL A 27 4.97 -9.56 5.24
CA VAL A 27 3.76 -9.75 6.06
C VAL A 27 3.12 -8.40 6.37
N LEU A 28 3.92 -7.41 6.78
CA LEU A 28 3.45 -6.05 7.01
C LEU A 28 2.89 -5.42 5.74
N MET A 29 3.58 -5.56 4.61
CA MET A 29 3.09 -5.07 3.31
C MET A 29 1.79 -5.75 2.87
N ARG A 30 1.64 -7.06 3.09
CA ARG A 30 0.41 -7.78 2.74
C ARG A 30 -0.78 -7.30 3.58
N ASN A 31 -0.57 -7.09 4.87
CA ASN A 31 -1.60 -6.57 5.77
C ASN A 31 -1.97 -5.12 5.42
N LEU A 32 -0.98 -4.27 5.15
CA LEU A 32 -1.20 -2.88 4.74
C LEU A 32 -1.92 -2.81 3.39
N GLY A 33 -1.50 -3.63 2.42
CA GLY A 33 -2.10 -3.71 1.09
C GLY A 33 -3.56 -4.13 1.15
N ARG A 34 -3.90 -5.14 1.97
CA ARG A 34 -5.29 -5.54 2.21
C ARG A 34 -6.10 -4.39 2.83
N SER A 35 -5.55 -3.71 3.83
CA SER A 35 -6.22 -2.58 4.47
C SER A 35 -6.47 -1.43 3.50
N VAL A 36 -5.55 -1.14 2.57
CA VAL A 36 -5.73 -0.11 1.53
C VAL A 36 -6.79 -0.52 0.51
N VAL A 37 -6.84 -1.80 0.12
CA VAL A 37 -7.86 -2.33 -0.80
C VAL A 37 -9.25 -2.21 -0.15
N GLU A 38 -9.41 -2.72 1.06
CA GLU A 38 -10.68 -2.66 1.80
C GLU A 38 -11.11 -1.20 2.06
N PHE A 39 -10.16 -0.32 2.39
CA PHE A 39 -10.42 1.11 2.55
C PHE A 39 -10.93 1.75 1.25
N LYS A 40 -10.31 1.43 0.11
CA LYS A 40 -10.73 1.93 -1.20
C LYS A 40 -12.11 1.40 -1.61
N GLU A 41 -12.39 0.13 -1.35
CA GLU A 41 -13.70 -0.48 -1.62
C GLU A 41 -14.80 0.15 -0.77
N GLY A 42 -14.57 0.34 0.53
CA GLY A 42 -15.54 1.00 1.42
C GLY A 42 -15.81 2.46 1.08
N MET A 43 -14.80 3.20 0.60
CA MET A 43 -14.99 4.56 0.09
C MET A 43 -15.84 4.58 -1.18
N ASN A 44 -15.59 3.69 -2.14
CA ASN A 44 -16.36 3.64 -3.39
C ASN A 44 -17.84 3.25 -3.16
N THR A 45 -18.14 2.35 -2.21
CA THR A 45 -19.53 2.02 -1.86
C THR A 45 -20.31 3.22 -1.33
N THR A 46 -19.64 4.17 -0.65
CA THR A 46 -20.30 5.39 -0.16
C THR A 46 -20.70 6.33 -1.31
N ASP A 47 -19.94 6.34 -2.40
CA ASP A 47 -20.22 7.19 -3.57
C ASP A 47 -21.24 6.55 -4.55
N GLU A 48 -21.31 5.22 -4.62
CA GLU A 48 -22.20 4.49 -5.54
C GLU A 48 -23.63 4.24 -5.02
N GLU A 49 -23.93 4.53 -3.74
CA GLU A 49 -25.31 4.51 -3.19
C GLU A 49 -26.12 5.79 -3.49
N SER A 50 -25.69 6.62 -4.45
CA SER A 50 -26.57 7.61 -5.05
C SER A 50 -27.57 6.90 -5.98
N PRO A 51 -28.90 7.00 -5.77
CA PRO A 51 -29.90 6.25 -6.52
C PRO A 51 -29.99 6.77 -7.96
N LYS A 52 -29.10 6.29 -8.83
CA LYS A 52 -29.16 6.56 -10.27
C LYS A 52 -30.04 5.51 -10.95
N ASN A 53 -31.33 5.46 -10.60
CA ASN A 53 -32.39 4.82 -11.40
C ASN A 53 -33.78 5.15 -10.81
N ILE A 54 -34.23 6.39 -10.96
CA ILE A 54 -35.67 6.74 -10.94
C ILE A 54 -35.91 7.59 -12.18
N GLY A 55 -36.44 6.97 -13.24
CA GLY A 55 -36.65 7.65 -14.53
C GLY A 55 -36.73 6.67 -15.69
N LYS A 56 -37.73 5.78 -15.67
CA LYS A 56 -38.35 5.23 -16.87
C LYS A 56 -39.84 5.45 -16.75
#